data_AF-A0A832WK84-F1
#
_entry.id   AF-A0A832WK84-F1
#
_cell.length_a   1.000
_cell.length_b   1.000
_cell.length_c   1.000
_cell.angle_alpha   90.00
_cell.angle_beta   90.00
_cell.angle_gamma   90.00
#
_symmetry.space_group_name_H-M   'P 1'
#
loop_
_entity.id
_entity.type
_entity.pdbx_description
1 polymer ?
#
loop_
_entity_poly.entity_id
_entity_poly.type
_entity_poly.pdbx_seq_one_letter_code
_entity_poly.pdbx_strand_id
1 'polypeptide(L)'
;MSERDTKKYDMIIPLGVPADVIAEVERRCDVKVVQREIERGGTKTTVLAFRGTKDALEEAKKVMEELIERRVEEWTKPRRRGPS
;
A
#
# COMPACT_ATOMS: atom_id res chain seq x y z
N MET A 1 -10.58 -17.27 27.98
CA MET A 1 -10.75 -16.88 26.56
C MET A 1 -9.45 -16.23 26.14
N SER A 2 -8.73 -16.85 25.22
CA SER A 2 -7.37 -16.44 24.84
C SER A 2 -7.39 -15.03 24.26
N GLU A 3 -6.54 -14.15 24.81
CA GLU A 3 -6.11 -12.90 24.20
C GLU A 3 -5.58 -13.22 22.80
N ARG A 4 -6.45 -13.17 21.79
CA ARG A 4 -6.02 -13.15 20.39
C ARG A 4 -5.36 -11.80 20.19
N ASP A 5 -4.07 -11.77 20.49
CA ASP A 5 -3.06 -10.78 20.12
C ASP A 5 -3.64 -9.65 19.26
N THR A 6 -4.14 -8.59 19.90
CA THR A 6 -4.49 -7.30 19.26
C THR A 6 -3.23 -6.55 18.82
N LYS A 7 -2.18 -7.28 18.45
CA LYS A 7 -0.90 -6.73 18.06
C LYS A 7 -1.01 -6.22 16.64
N LYS A 8 -0.82 -4.91 16.51
CA LYS A 8 -0.77 -4.22 15.23
C LYS A 8 0.67 -4.16 14.75
N TYR A 9 0.85 -4.40 13.47
CA TYR A 9 2.12 -4.33 12.78
C TYR A 9 2.07 -3.19 11.77
N ASP A 10 3.24 -2.75 11.34
CA ASP A 10 3.38 -1.77 10.29
C ASP A 10 4.02 -2.43 9.06
N MET A 11 3.43 -2.25 7.89
CA MET A 11 3.99 -2.65 6.60
C MET A 11 4.36 -1.38 5.83
N ILE A 12 5.65 -1.18 5.56
CA ILE A 12 6.13 -0.01 4.82
C ILE A 12 5.54 -0.04 3.40
N ILE A 13 4.98 1.07 2.96
CA ILE A 13 4.46 1.23 1.60
C ILE A 13 5.65 1.53 0.69
N PRO A 14 5.89 0.74 -0.37
CA PRO A 14 6.98 0.98 -1.31
C PRO A 14 6.90 2.37 -1.95
N LEU A 15 8.06 2.95 -2.24
CA LEU A 15 8.12 4.19 -3.01
C LEU A 15 7.63 3.93 -4.44
N GLY A 16 6.79 4.82 -4.96
CA GLY A 16 6.22 4.71 -6.30
C GLY A 16 4.83 4.08 -6.35
N VAL A 17 4.28 3.61 -5.23
CA VAL A 17 2.86 3.22 -5.17
C VAL A 17 2.00 4.48 -5.35
N PRO A 18 1.10 4.52 -6.35
CA PRO A 18 0.24 5.68 -6.58
C PRO A 18 -0.67 5.99 -5.38
N ALA A 19 -0.92 7.28 -5.11
CA ALA A 19 -1.72 7.70 -3.96
C ALA A 19 -3.18 7.21 -4.01
N ASP A 20 -3.75 7.08 -5.21
CA ASP A 20 -5.07 6.48 -5.44
C ASP A 20 -5.10 5.00 -5.06
N VAL A 21 -4.02 4.24 -5.33
CA VAL A 21 -3.88 2.85 -4.88
C VAL A 21 -3.79 2.78 -3.35
N ILE A 22 -3.00 3.64 -2.72
CA ILE A 22 -2.87 3.68 -1.24
C ILE A 22 -4.23 3.94 -0.58
N ALA A 23 -4.97 4.93 -1.09
CA ALA A 23 -6.31 5.26 -0.58
C ALA A 23 -7.31 4.11 -0.80
N GLU A 24 -7.25 3.43 -1.94
CA GLU A 24 -8.11 2.29 -2.22
C GLU A 24 -7.85 1.10 -1.28
N VAL A 25 -6.58 0.82 -0.97
CA VAL A 25 -6.20 -0.22 -0.02
C VAL A 25 -6.71 0.12 1.39
N GLU A 26 -6.54 1.35 1.86
CA GLU A 26 -7.06 1.80 3.17
C GLU A 26 -8.58 1.72 3.25
N ARG A 27 -9.31 1.96 2.14
CA ARG A 27 -10.77 1.83 2.12
C ARG A 27 -11.25 0.38 2.12
N ARG A 28 -10.51 -0.52 1.49
CA ARG A 28 -10.92 -1.92 1.27
C ARG A 28 -10.46 -2.87 2.36
N CYS A 29 -9.39 -2.53 3.06
CA CYS A 29 -8.77 -3.40 4.06
C CYS A 29 -8.87 -2.76 5.46
N ASP A 30 -8.85 -3.57 6.52
CA ASP A 30 -8.82 -3.08 7.91
C ASP A 30 -7.42 -2.60 8.32
N VAL A 31 -6.92 -1.59 7.61
CA VAL A 31 -5.61 -0.97 7.83
C VAL A 31 -5.75 0.55 7.87
N LYS A 32 -4.78 1.22 8.49
CA LYS A 32 -4.66 2.68 8.45
C LYS A 32 -3.34 3.11 7.86
N VAL A 33 -3.33 4.20 7.10
CA VAL A 33 -2.09 4.81 6.64
C VAL A 33 -1.49 5.64 7.78
N VAL A 34 -0.23 5.38 8.11
CA VAL A 34 0.52 6.09 9.15
C VAL A 34 1.87 6.54 8.62
N GLN A 35 2.43 7.59 9.22
CA GLN A 35 3.80 8.03 8.98
C GLN A 35 4.76 7.34 9.96
N ARG A 36 5.93 6.96 9.46
CA ARG A 36 7.03 6.39 10.24
C ARG A 36 8.34 7.06 9.88
N GLU A 37 9.11 7.42 10.90
CA GLU A 37 10.51 7.79 10.72
C GLU A 37 11.35 6.51 10.69
N ILE A 38 12.10 6.32 9.61
CA ILE A 38 13.08 5.24 9.46
C ILE A 38 14.46 5.84 9.27
N GLU A 39 15.49 5.20 9.81
CA GLU A 39 16.87 5.58 9.58
C GLU A 39 17.48 4.69 8.50
N ARG A 40 18.03 5.31 7.46
CA ARG A 40 18.73 4.61 6.38
C ARG A 40 20.06 5.31 6.13
N GLY A 41 21.15 4.62 6.44
CA GLY A 41 22.51 5.14 6.23
C GLY A 41 22.80 6.42 7.01
N GLY A 42 22.33 6.52 8.26
CA GLY A 42 22.50 7.72 9.10
C GLY A 42 21.58 8.89 8.75
N THR A 43 20.72 8.74 7.76
CA THR A 43 19.72 9.76 7.39
C THR A 43 18.33 9.29 7.84
N LYS A 44 17.64 10.14 8.61
CA LYS A 44 16.24 9.94 8.99
C LYS A 44 15.34 10.32 7.82
N THR A 45 14.39 9.47 7.50
CA THR A 45 13.41 9.69 6.44
C THR A 45 12.03 9.31 6.91
N THR A 46 11.03 10.11 6.54
CA THR A 46 9.63 9.81 6.81
C THR A 46 9.06 8.99 5.66
N VAL A 47 8.51 7.81 5.97
CA VAL A 47 7.83 6.93 5.03
C VAL A 47 6.38 6.71 5.46
N LEU A 48 5.55 6.29 4.50
CA LEU A 48 4.20 5.82 4.79
C LEU A 48 4.21 4.31 5.07
N ALA A 49 3.34 3.88 5.96
CA ALA A 49 3.12 2.47 6.28
C ALA A 49 1.63 2.18 6.47
N PHE A 50 1.21 0.97 6.12
CA PHE A 50 -0.08 0.44 6.55
C PHE A 50 0.05 -0.15 7.95
N ARG A 51 -0.85 0.23 8.86
CA ARG A 51 -0.93 -0.30 10.23
C ARG A 51 -2.19 -1.12 10.41
N GLY A 52 -2.05 -2.39 10.77
CA GLY A 52 -3.16 -3.33 10.92
C GLY A 52 -2.77 -4.62 11.64
N THR A 53 -3.71 -5.56 11.76
CA THR A 53 -3.39 -6.94 12.17
C THR A 53 -2.59 -7.63 11.08
N LYS A 54 -1.93 -8.76 11.39
CA LYS A 54 -1.17 -9.51 10.39
C LYS A 54 -2.05 -9.89 9.19
N ASP A 55 -3.25 -10.42 9.45
CA ASP A 55 -4.19 -10.85 8.41
C ASP A 55 -4.63 -9.67 7.53
N ALA A 56 -4.94 -8.51 8.13
CA ALA A 56 -5.31 -7.31 7.38
C ALA A 56 -4.17 -6.77 6.51
N LEU A 57 -2.91 -6.90 6.98
CA LEU A 57 -1.74 -6.49 6.19
C LEU A 57 -1.45 -7.46 5.05
N GLU A 58 -1.65 -8.76 5.24
CA GLU A 58 -1.53 -9.75 4.17
C GLU A 58 -2.59 -9.53 3.08
N GLU A 59 -3.82 -9.19 3.47
CA GLU A 59 -4.88 -8.79 2.54
C GLU A 59 -4.54 -7.48 1.82
N ALA A 60 -4.11 -6.46 2.56
CA ALA A 60 -3.70 -5.17 2.00
C ALA A 60 -2.56 -5.32 0.98
N LYS A 61 -1.61 -6.23 1.23
CA LYS A 61 -0.54 -6.53 0.28
C LYS A 61 -1.09 -7.07 -1.04
N LYS A 62 -1.99 -8.06 -1.00
CA LYS A 62 -2.60 -8.65 -2.20
C LYS A 62 -3.39 -7.61 -3.00
N VAL A 63 -4.25 -6.84 -2.33
CA VAL A 63 -5.05 -5.80 -2.96
C VAL A 63 -4.16 -4.73 -3.60
N MET A 64 -3.09 -4.34 -2.93
CA MET A 64 -2.12 -3.37 -3.47
C MET A 64 -1.43 -3.90 -4.73
N GLU A 65 -0.94 -5.14 -4.71
CA GLU A 65 -0.30 -5.78 -5.88
C GLU A 65 -1.27 -5.84 -7.08
N GLU A 66 -2.50 -6.29 -6.87
CA GLU A 66 -3.54 -6.33 -7.91
C GLU A 66 -3.85 -4.94 -8.50
N LEU A 67 -3.94 -3.92 -7.65
CA LEU A 67 -4.22 -2.55 -8.10
C LEU A 67 -3.03 -1.96 -8.88
N ILE A 68 -1.80 -2.26 -8.47
CA ILE A 68 -0.59 -1.84 -9.19
C ILE A 68 -0.53 -2.52 -10.56
N GLU A 69 -0.76 -3.83 -10.65
CA GLU A 69 -0.77 -4.56 -11.92
C GLU A 69 -1.79 -3.98 -12.90
N ARG A 70 -3.03 -3.75 -12.44
CA ARG A 70 -4.06 -3.09 -13.24
C ARG A 70 -3.63 -1.71 -13.73
N ARG A 71 -2.91 -0.95 -12.89
CA ARG A 71 -2.44 0.39 -13.24
C ARG A 71 -1.33 0.36 -14.29
N VAL A 72 -0.41 -0.59 -14.17
CA VAL A 72 0.63 -0.84 -15.18
C VAL A 72 0.00 -1.23 -16.52
N GLU A 73 -1.03 -2.07 -16.54
CA GLU A 73 -1.76 -2.39 -17.77
C GLU A 73 -2.44 -1.16 -18.40
N GLU A 74 -3.05 -0.29 -17.60
CA GLU A 74 -3.66 0.95 -18.11
C GLU A 74 -2.62 1.88 -18.74
N TRP A 75 -1.43 1.99 -18.14
CA TRP A 75 -0.37 2.88 -18.62
C TRP A 75 0.39 2.32 -19.82
N THR A 76 0.44 0.99 -19.97
CA THR A 76 1.10 0.31 -21.10
C THR A 76 0.17 0.15 -22.31
N LYS A 77 -1.15 0.32 -22.16
CA LYS A 77 -2.07 0.35 -23.29
C LYS A 77 -1.73 1.55 -24.20
N PRO A 78 -1.42 1.33 -25.49
CA PRO A 78 -1.20 2.43 -26.41
C PRO A 78 -2.48 3.27 -26.46
N ARG A 79 -2.36 4.55 -26.12
CA ARG A 79 -3.41 5.54 -26.40
C ARG A 79 -3.66 5.48 -27.91
N ARG A 80 -4.71 4.77 -28.33
CA ARG A 80 -5.19 4.83 -29.71
C ARG A 80 -5.52 6.31 -29.96
N ARG A 81 -4.63 7.01 -30.68
CA ARG A 81 -4.98 8.30 -31.27
C ARG A 81 -6.19 8.00 -32.15
N GLY A 82 -7.35 8.55 -31.77
CA GLY A 82 -8.53 8.49 -32.62
C GLY A 82 -8.19 9.02 -34.00
N PRO A 83 -8.89 8.58 -35.06
CA PRO A 83 -8.58 9.02 -36.41
C PRO A 83 -8.69 10.54 -36.46
N SER A 84 -7.60 11.16 -36.92
CA SER A 84 -7.54 12.58 -37.29
C SER A 84 -8.37 12.85 -38.53
#